data_AF-A0A812EZD3-F1
#
_entry.id   AF-A0A812EZD3-F1
#
_cell.length_a   1.000
_cell.length_b   1.000
_cell.length_c   1.000
_cell.angle_alpha   90.00
_cell.angle_beta   90.00
_cell.angle_gamma   90.00
#
_symmetry.space_group_name_H-M   'P 1'
#
loop_
_entity.id
_entity.type
_entity.pdbx_description
1 polymer ?
#
loop_
_entity_poly.entity_id
_entity_poly.type
_entity_poly.pdbx_seq_one_letter_code
_entity_poly.pdbx_strand_id
1 'polypeptide(L)'
;MIQNALSLEKISDDLVSELKLSPLQAKIFLHVTLNGKMNTAQIARDLAISQDEAQQIAKSLVDLGGFIDISSTDFEAMHPRFTAVNMYRRMCARHNIEFKKNLVVDNIGVALERHYDRARTK
;
A
#
# COMPACT_ATOMS: atom_id res chain seq x y z
N MET A 1 27.95 -2.15 8.77
CA MET A 1 27.48 -1.86 7.40
C MET A 1 26.02 -1.45 7.48
N ILE A 2 25.72 -0.30 6.90
CA ILE A 2 24.54 0.53 7.13
C ILE A 2 23.29 -0.21 6.62
N GLN A 3 22.37 -0.58 7.51
CA GLN A 3 21.01 -0.92 7.09
C GLN A 3 20.36 0.39 6.66
N ASN A 4 20.25 0.61 5.34
CA ASN A 4 19.49 1.71 4.75
C ASN A 4 18.05 1.66 5.28
N ALA A 5 17.72 2.52 6.25
CA ALA A 5 16.34 2.86 6.51
C ALA A 5 15.86 3.69 5.30
N LEU A 6 15.19 3.05 4.35
CA LEU A 6 14.41 3.76 3.33
C LEU A 6 13.41 4.65 4.05
N SER A 7 13.42 5.96 3.78
CA SER A 7 12.41 6.86 4.34
C SER A 7 11.03 6.53 3.77
N LEU A 8 9.97 6.78 4.54
CA LEU A 8 8.58 6.60 4.05
C LEU A 8 8.31 7.41 2.78
N GLU A 9 8.97 8.55 2.62
CA GLU A 9 8.93 9.37 1.41
C GLU A 9 9.45 8.59 0.19
N LYS A 10 10.64 7.98 0.31
CA LYS A 10 11.20 7.17 -0.78
C LYS A 10 10.35 5.95 -1.10
N ILE A 11 9.75 5.32 -0.10
CA ILE A 11 8.82 4.20 -0.31
C ILE A 11 7.57 4.70 -1.06
N SER A 12 7.05 5.88 -0.71
CA SER A 12 5.93 6.51 -1.43
C SER A 12 6.29 6.75 -2.90
N ASP A 13 7.48 7.27 -3.18
CA ASP A 13 7.97 7.47 -4.55
C ASP A 13 8.06 6.15 -5.32
N ASP A 14 8.58 5.10 -4.69
CA ASP A 14 8.70 3.77 -5.31
C ASP A 14 7.33 3.14 -5.59
N LEU A 15 6.35 3.34 -4.71
CA LEU A 15 4.97 2.92 -4.95
C LEU A 15 4.37 3.62 -6.18
N VAL A 16 4.66 4.91 -6.36
CA VAL A 16 4.21 5.68 -7.53
C VAL A 16 4.96 5.25 -8.79
N SER A 17 6.30 5.14 -8.74
CA SER A 17 7.12 4.87 -9.91
C SER A 17 7.01 3.42 -10.39
N GLU A 18 7.05 2.45 -9.48
CA GLU A 18 7.10 1.02 -9.81
C GLU A 18 5.71 0.40 -9.91
N LEU A 19 4.77 0.78 -9.04
CA LEU A 19 3.43 0.18 -9.01
C LEU A 19 2.38 1.01 -9.75
N LYS A 20 2.77 2.20 -10.24
CA LYS A 20 1.88 3.15 -10.92
C LYS A 20 0.67 3.55 -10.09
N LEU A 21 0.84 3.61 -8.77
CA LEU A 21 -0.16 4.20 -7.88
C LEU A 21 -0.19 5.71 -8.07
N SER A 22 -1.35 6.33 -7.89
CA SER A 22 -1.42 7.78 -7.70
C SER A 22 -0.76 8.16 -6.36
N PRO A 23 -0.29 9.41 -6.19
CA PRO A 23 0.27 9.86 -4.93
C PRO A 23 -0.68 9.64 -3.73
N LEU A 24 -1.98 9.83 -3.93
CA LEU A 24 -2.96 9.62 -2.87
C LEU A 24 -3.22 8.13 -2.59
N GLN A 25 -3.19 7.26 -3.61
CA GLN A 25 -3.19 5.81 -3.42
C GLN A 25 -1.99 5.34 -2.60
N ALA A 26 -0.78 5.84 -2.92
CA ALA A 26 0.43 5.52 -2.16
C ALA A 26 0.32 6.00 -0.70
N LYS A 27 -0.17 7.23 -0.49
CA LYS A 27 -0.39 7.80 0.86
C LYS A 27 -1.37 6.96 1.68
N ILE A 28 -2.53 6.59 1.11
CA ILE A 28 -3.54 5.76 1.79
C ILE A 28 -3.00 4.35 2.05
N PHE A 29 -2.34 3.74 1.07
CA PHE A 29 -1.73 2.42 1.21
C PHE A 29 -0.73 2.36 2.37
N LEU A 30 0.19 3.34 2.44
CA LEU A 30 1.13 3.47 3.53
C LEU A 30 0.40 3.68 4.87
N HIS A 31 -0.57 4.59 4.92
CA HIS A 31 -1.29 4.89 6.15
C HIS A 31 -1.96 3.65 6.77
N VAL A 32 -2.68 2.86 5.95
CA VAL A 32 -3.31 1.61 6.39
C VAL A 32 -2.25 0.57 6.76
N THR A 33 -1.18 0.44 6.00
CA THR A 33 -0.12 -0.56 6.29
C THR A 33 0.59 -0.27 7.62
N LEU A 34 0.80 1.02 7.94
CA LEU A 34 1.54 1.45 9.13
C LEU A 34 0.69 1.43 10.41
N ASN A 35 -0.64 1.53 10.28
CA ASN A 35 -1.54 1.68 11.42
C ASN A 35 -2.55 0.52 11.57
N GLY A 36 -2.59 -0.41 10.61
CA GLY A 36 -3.44 -1.59 10.64
C GLY A 36 -4.82 -1.36 10.02
N LYS A 37 -5.73 -2.31 10.27
CA LYS A 37 -7.11 -2.25 9.78
C LYS A 37 -7.77 -0.93 10.19
N MET A 38 -8.41 -0.25 9.24
CA MET A 38 -9.13 1.00 9.50
C MET A 38 -10.29 1.21 8.54
N ASN A 39 -11.23 2.06 8.95
CA ASN A 39 -12.38 2.41 8.13
C ASN A 39 -12.19 3.74 7.37
N THR A 40 -13.05 3.99 6.38
CA THR A 40 -12.96 5.19 5.52
C THR A 40 -13.07 6.51 6.28
N ALA A 41 -13.85 6.55 7.35
CA ALA A 41 -13.96 7.75 8.18
C ALA A 41 -12.64 8.03 8.94
N GLN A 42 -11.93 6.99 9.39
CA GLN A 42 -10.59 7.14 10.00
C GLN A 42 -9.58 7.63 8.96
N ILE A 43 -9.51 6.99 7.79
CA ILE A 43 -8.61 7.40 6.69
C ILE A 43 -8.85 8.86 6.31
N ALA A 44 -10.11 9.26 6.15
CA ALA A 44 -10.49 10.61 5.75
C ALA A 44 -10.03 11.67 6.77
N ARG A 45 -10.26 11.41 8.06
CA ARG A 45 -9.82 12.30 9.15
C ARG A 45 -8.31 12.40 9.22
N ASP A 46 -7.61 11.27 9.21
CA ASP A 46 -6.16 11.24 9.42
C ASP A 46 -5.40 11.89 8.26
N LEU A 47 -5.94 11.78 7.03
CA LEU A 47 -5.30 12.30 5.82
C LEU A 47 -5.88 13.64 5.34
N ALA A 48 -6.86 14.18 6.06
CA ALA A 48 -7.59 15.41 5.72
C ALA A 48 -8.18 15.41 4.29
N ILE A 49 -8.84 14.32 3.92
CA ILE A 49 -9.55 14.13 2.65
C ILE A 49 -11.04 13.86 2.91
N SER A 50 -11.87 13.84 1.86
CA SER A 50 -13.28 13.48 2.03
C SER A 50 -13.45 11.98 2.28
N GLN A 51 -14.53 11.60 2.98
CA GLN A 51 -14.84 10.18 3.21
C GLN A 51 -15.14 9.43 1.90
N ASP A 52 -15.76 10.09 0.94
CA ASP A 52 -16.04 9.52 -0.39
C ASP A 52 -14.75 9.25 -1.17
N GLU A 53 -13.78 10.18 -1.12
CA GLU A 53 -12.47 10.02 -1.74
C GLU A 53 -11.67 8.90 -1.07
N ALA A 54 -11.68 8.83 0.26
CA ALA A 54 -11.09 7.73 1.00
C ALA A 54 -11.69 6.37 0.59
N GLN A 55 -13.02 6.32 0.46
CA GLN A 55 -13.75 5.11 0.04
C GLN A 55 -13.42 4.68 -1.38
N GLN A 56 -13.42 5.62 -2.32
CA GLN A 56 -13.13 5.35 -3.73
C GLN A 56 -11.70 4.83 -3.89
N ILE A 57 -10.75 5.47 -3.22
CA ILE A 57 -9.34 5.09 -3.32
C ILE A 57 -9.07 3.77 -2.62
N ALA A 58 -9.63 3.54 -1.43
CA ALA A 58 -9.47 2.26 -0.73
C ALA A 58 -10.03 1.09 -1.55
N LYS A 59 -11.21 1.26 -2.18
CA LYS A 59 -11.74 0.27 -3.13
C LYS A 59 -10.83 0.06 -4.34
N SER A 60 -10.31 1.14 -4.93
CA SER A 60 -9.34 0.99 -6.02
C SER A 60 -8.09 0.20 -5.57
N LEU A 61 -7.63 0.40 -4.33
CA LEU A 61 -6.50 -0.36 -3.78
C LEU A 61 -6.82 -1.84 -3.57
N VAL A 62 -8.09 -2.23 -3.36
CA VAL A 62 -8.52 -3.64 -3.42
C VAL A 62 -8.36 -4.20 -4.82
N ASP A 63 -8.83 -3.49 -5.85
CA ASP A 63 -8.70 -3.90 -7.26
C ASP A 63 -7.23 -3.97 -7.70
N LEU A 64 -6.39 -3.09 -7.16
CA LEU A 64 -4.95 -3.09 -7.39
C LEU A 64 -4.21 -4.17 -6.58
N GLY A 65 -4.89 -4.86 -5.66
CA GLY A 65 -4.32 -5.93 -4.84
C GLY A 65 -3.51 -5.45 -3.63
N GLY A 66 -3.70 -4.19 -3.24
CA GLY A 66 -3.09 -3.54 -2.07
C GLY A 66 -3.85 -3.75 -0.77
N PHE A 67 -5.19 -3.85 -0.83
CA PHE A 67 -6.04 -4.08 0.34
C PHE A 67 -6.95 -5.31 0.19
N ILE A 68 -7.44 -5.77 1.34
CA ILE A 68 -8.60 -6.65 1.48
C ILE A 68 -9.79 -5.77 1.91
N ASP A 69 -10.93 -6.02 1.28
CA ASP A 69 -12.23 -5.51 1.71
C ASP A 69 -12.75 -6.42 2.84
N ILE A 70 -12.80 -5.90 4.06
CA ILE A 70 -13.32 -6.62 5.24
C ILE A 70 -14.83 -6.38 5.39
N SER A 71 -15.24 -5.15 5.10
CA SER A 71 -16.62 -4.68 5.10
C SER A 71 -16.70 -3.50 4.11
N SER A 72 -17.92 -3.06 3.80
CA SER A 72 -18.16 -1.94 2.89
C SER A 72 -17.32 -0.67 3.16
N THR A 73 -16.86 -0.48 4.41
CA THR A 73 -16.05 0.67 4.82
C THR A 73 -14.72 0.32 5.48
N ASP A 74 -14.43 -0.96 5.75
CA ASP A 74 -13.24 -1.41 6.48
C ASP A 74 -12.21 -2.05 5.55
N PHE A 75 -10.98 -1.55 5.61
CA PHE A 75 -9.88 -1.97 4.76
C PHE A 75 -8.67 -2.39 5.57
N GLU A 76 -7.96 -3.39 5.07
CA GLU A 76 -6.76 -3.91 5.69
C GLU A 76 -5.74 -4.28 4.61
N ALA A 77 -4.46 -3.94 4.83
CA ALA A 77 -3.38 -4.45 3.99
C ALA A 77 -3.05 -5.89 4.36
N MET A 78 -2.69 -6.72 3.37
CA MET A 78 -2.00 -7.99 3.63
C MET A 78 -0.53 -7.74 3.97
N HIS A 79 0.17 -8.79 4.40
CA HIS A 79 1.60 -8.75 4.70
C HIS A 79 2.42 -8.11 3.54
N PRO A 80 3.16 -7.01 3.77
CA PRO A 80 3.71 -6.16 2.71
C PRO A 80 4.58 -6.87 1.67
N ARG A 81 5.32 -7.91 2.06
CA ARG A 81 6.10 -8.73 1.11
C ARG A 81 5.25 -9.38 0.01
N PHE A 82 4.04 -9.82 0.34
CA PHE A 82 3.12 -10.37 -0.65
C PHE A 82 2.37 -9.27 -1.39
N THR A 83 1.93 -8.24 -0.64
CA THR A 83 1.12 -7.14 -1.17
C THR A 83 1.85 -6.35 -2.25
N ALA A 84 3.11 -5.96 -2.01
CA ALA A 84 3.91 -5.22 -3.00
C ALA A 84 4.09 -5.99 -4.31
N VAL A 85 4.44 -7.28 -4.21
CA VAL A 85 4.61 -8.17 -5.38
C VAL A 85 3.29 -8.41 -6.11
N ASN A 86 2.18 -8.56 -5.38
CA ASN A 86 0.85 -8.74 -5.97
C ASN A 86 0.38 -7.49 -6.73
N MET A 87 0.55 -6.31 -6.12
CA MET A 87 0.26 -5.03 -6.78
C MET A 87 1.11 -4.86 -8.04
N TYR A 88 2.40 -5.21 -7.98
CA TYR A 88 3.29 -5.16 -9.14
C TYR A 88 2.85 -6.13 -10.25
N ARG A 89 2.48 -7.37 -9.90
CA ARG A 89 1.96 -8.34 -10.87
C ARG A 89 0.69 -7.83 -11.57
N ARG A 90 -0.24 -7.23 -10.82
CA ARG A 90 -1.46 -6.62 -11.40
C ARG A 90 -1.13 -5.42 -12.27
N MET A 91 -0.16 -4.59 -11.88
CA MET A 91 0.34 -3.49 -12.70
C MET A 91 0.91 -4.01 -14.03
N CYS A 92 1.82 -4.99 -13.99
CA CYS A 92 2.37 -5.63 -15.18
C CYS A 92 1.27 -6.12 -16.12
N ALA A 93 0.27 -6.83 -15.58
CA ALA A 93 -0.85 -7.34 -16.37
C ALA A 93 -1.68 -6.23 -17.03
N ARG A 94 -2.03 -5.15 -16.31
CA ARG A 94 -2.79 -4.01 -16.85
C ARG A 94 -2.05 -3.27 -17.96
N HIS A 95 -0.73 -3.24 -17.90
CA HIS A 95 0.12 -2.55 -18.89
C HIS A 95 0.71 -3.48 -19.96
N ASN A 96 0.30 -4.76 -20.00
CA ASN A 96 0.83 -5.77 -20.91
C ASN A 96 2.37 -5.90 -20.85
N ILE A 97 2.92 -5.84 -19.64
CA ILE A 97 4.35 -6.00 -19.35
C ILE A 97 4.58 -7.42 -18.80
N GLU A 98 5.64 -8.08 -19.27
CA GLU A 98 6.05 -9.37 -18.73
C GLU A 98 6.46 -9.24 -17.24
N PHE A 99 5.84 -10.05 -16.37
CA PHE A 99 6.20 -10.06 -14.96
C PHE A 99 7.59 -10.67 -14.75
N LYS A 100 8.52 -9.87 -14.21
CA LYS A 100 9.88 -10.28 -13.82
C LYS A 100 10.19 -9.79 -12.41
N LYS A 101 11.22 -10.38 -11.79
CA LYS A 101 11.71 -9.90 -10.49
C LYS A 101 12.05 -8.41 -10.55
N ASN A 102 11.59 -7.65 -9.56
CA ASN A 102 11.91 -6.23 -9.41
C ASN A 102 12.41 -5.98 -7.97
N LEU A 103 13.69 -5.64 -7.85
CA LEU A 103 14.34 -5.45 -6.55
C LEU A 103 13.77 -4.26 -5.76
N VAL A 104 13.28 -3.21 -6.44
CA VAL A 104 12.66 -2.07 -5.77
C VAL A 104 11.36 -2.51 -5.11
N VAL A 105 10.52 -3.26 -5.84
CA VAL A 105 9.27 -3.83 -5.31
C VAL A 105 9.53 -4.78 -4.14
N ASP A 106 10.53 -5.65 -4.25
CA ASP A 106 10.92 -6.55 -3.16
C ASP A 106 11.32 -5.75 -1.91
N ASN A 107 12.08 -4.66 -2.09
CA ASN A 107 12.54 -3.80 -1.01
C ASN A 107 11.40 -2.99 -0.35
N ILE A 108 10.36 -2.59 -1.09
CA ILE A 108 9.15 -1.97 -0.50
C ILE A 108 8.56 -2.92 0.55
N GLY A 109 8.38 -4.19 0.20
CA GLY A 109 7.82 -5.20 1.10
C GLY A 109 8.67 -5.42 2.35
N VAL A 110 9.99 -5.49 2.20
CA VAL A 110 10.95 -5.63 3.32
C VAL A 110 10.92 -4.40 4.23
N ALA A 111 10.90 -3.20 3.66
CA ALA A 111 10.93 -1.97 4.44
C ALA A 111 9.66 -1.78 5.30
N LEU A 112 8.50 -2.20 4.79
CA LEU A 112 7.21 -2.06 5.49
C LEU A 112 6.90 -3.18 6.49
N GLU A 113 7.57 -4.33 6.41
CA GLU A 113 7.30 -5.52 7.23
C GLU A 113 7.27 -5.23 8.73
N ARG A 114 8.33 -4.60 9.26
CA ARG A 114 8.40 -4.28 10.70
C ARG A 114 7.30 -3.32 11.16
N HIS A 115 6.88 -2.40 10.29
CA HIS A 115 5.81 -1.48 10.62
C HIS A 115 4.46 -2.19 10.65
N TYR A 116 4.21 -3.05 9.66
CA TYR A 116 3.03 -3.87 9.57
C TYR A 116 2.88 -4.81 10.78
N ASP A 117 3.95 -5.51 11.16
CA ASP A 117 3.92 -6.42 12.32
C ASP A 117 3.60 -5.68 13.63
N ARG A 118 4.14 -4.48 13.79
CA ARG A 118 3.87 -3.60 14.95
C ARG A 118 2.44 -3.09 14.97
N ALA A 119 1.85 -2.82 13.82
CA ALA A 119 0.48 -2.34 13.71
C ALA A 119 -0.55 -3.41 14.13
N ARG A 120 -0.20 -4.70 13.98
CA ARG A 120 -1.09 -5.84 14.27
C ARG A 120 -0.93 -6.47 15.65
N THR A 121 0.09 -6.05 16.40
CA THR A 121 0.41 -6.59 17.72
C THR A 121 -0.03 -5.67 18.86
N LYS A 122 -0.77 -4.60 18.53
CA LYS A 122 -1.41 -3.69 19.49
C LYS A 122 -2.90 -3.95 19.55
#